data_AF-A0A6C0CZJ1-F1
#
_entry.id   AF-A0A6C0CZJ1-F1
#
_cell.length_a   1.000
_cell.length_b   1.000
_cell.length_c   1.000
_cell.angle_alpha   90.00
_cell.angle_beta   90.00
_cell.angle_gamma   90.00
#
_symmetry.space_group_name_H-M   'P 1'
#
loop_
_entity.id
_entity.type
_entity.pdbx_description
1 polymer ?
#
loop_
_entity_poly.entity_id
_entity_poly.type
_entity_poly.pdbx_seq_one_letter_code
_entity_poly.pdbx_strand_id
1 'polypeptide(L)'
;MRVVAFDMGQVNFAFCSGEKGLMGKEGNKGNEEVMINNMQLQNFLKEEKRPSPIVLYEKLFSYLDQFAELWEKTDVILIEQQFAKVHATNIKALKLSQHVLAYFMIRYQFSSKGKRKIVEYASSNKTQYYNMKFKKKKDRKQWAVQQVQHHLEMTDPVALDWFSSFHKKDDIADCILMILTYLQVDIPPSCSDVTIT
;
A
#
# COMPACT_ATOMS: atom_id res chain seq x y z
N MET A 1 -5.88 -14.86 -4.18
CA MET A 1 -6.60 -13.67 -3.65
C MET A 1 -5.75 -12.45 -3.96
N ARG A 2 -6.33 -11.43 -4.59
CA ARG A 2 -5.64 -10.20 -4.98
C ARG A 2 -6.05 -9.03 -4.09
N VAL A 3 -5.05 -8.38 -3.51
CA VAL A 3 -5.19 -7.24 -2.61
C VAL A 3 -4.49 -6.04 -3.23
N VAL A 4 -5.11 -4.86 -3.17
CA VAL A 4 -4.48 -3.59 -3.50
C VAL A 4 -4.41 -2.73 -2.25
N ALA A 5 -3.28 -2.08 -2.00
CA ALA A 5 -3.11 -1.15 -0.90
C ALA A 5 -2.78 0.26 -1.41
N PHE A 6 -3.42 1.26 -0.80
CA PHE A 6 -3.23 2.68 -1.06
C PHE A 6 -2.67 3.40 0.17
N ASP A 7 -1.59 4.16 -0.02
CA ASP A 7 -1.05 5.13 0.93
C ASP A 7 -1.10 6.54 0.31
N MET A 8 -1.80 7.46 0.98
CA MET A 8 -1.97 8.83 0.53
C MET A 8 -1.20 9.79 1.44
N GLY A 9 -0.15 10.37 0.87
CA GLY A 9 0.57 11.49 1.46
C GLY A 9 0.01 12.86 1.08
N GLN A 10 0.66 13.91 1.58
CA GLN A 10 0.37 15.29 1.17
C GLN A 10 0.72 15.58 -0.30
N VAL A 11 1.74 14.88 -0.79
CA VAL A 11 2.37 15.12 -2.10
C VAL A 11 2.35 13.87 -2.95
N ASN A 12 2.57 12.72 -2.33
CA ASN A 12 2.66 11.45 -3.02
C ASN A 12 1.39 10.63 -2.82
N PHE A 13 1.01 9.95 -3.88
CA PHE A 13 -0.04 8.96 -3.93
C PHE A 13 0.62 7.64 -4.32
N ALA A 14 0.60 6.68 -3.40
CA ALA A 14 1.22 5.38 -3.62
C ALA A 14 0.16 4.29 -3.65
N PHE A 15 0.33 3.31 -4.54
CA PHE A 15 -0.37 2.05 -4.43
C PHE A 15 0.48 0.88 -4.92
N CYS A 16 0.15 -0.31 -4.46
CA CYS A 16 0.64 -1.55 -5.06
C CYS A 16 -0.43 -2.64 -4.96
N SER A 17 -0.24 -3.69 -5.75
CA SER A 17 -1.06 -4.90 -5.70
C SER A 17 -0.24 -6.08 -5.25
N GLY A 18 -0.87 -7.03 -4.58
CA GLY A 18 -0.25 -8.29 -4.19
C GLY A 18 -1.23 -9.42 -4.40
N GLU A 19 -0.71 -10.55 -4.85
CA GLU A 19 -1.51 -11.73 -5.13
C GLU A 19 -0.97 -12.92 -4.36
N LYS A 20 -1.82 -13.45 -3.48
CA LYS A 20 -1.55 -14.70 -2.77
C LYS A 20 -1.86 -15.87 -3.71
N GLY A 21 -0.84 -16.67 -3.99
CA GLY A 21 -0.91 -17.86 -4.85
C GLY A 21 -0.17 -19.05 -4.25
N LEU A 22 -0.42 -20.24 -4.82
CA LEU A 22 0.34 -21.44 -4.52
C LEU A 22 1.47 -21.56 -5.55
N MET A 23 2.72 -21.36 -5.12
CA MET A 23 3.89 -21.73 -5.90
C MET A 23 4.38 -23.09 -5.40
N GLY A 24 4.27 -24.10 -6.24
CA GLY A 24 4.83 -25.42 -6.00
C GLY A 24 5.07 -26.11 -7.33
N LYS A 25 6.30 -26.61 -7.53
CA LYS A 25 6.53 -27.65 -8.53
C LYS A 25 5.62 -28.83 -8.18
N GLU A 26 4.97 -29.42 -9.17
CA GLU A 26 4.11 -30.60 -9.01
C GLU A 26 4.75 -31.58 -8.00
N GLY A 27 4.08 -31.81 -6.87
CA GLY A 27 4.49 -32.81 -5.87
C GLY A 27 4.92 -32.32 -4.50
N ASN A 28 5.13 -31.01 -4.27
CA ASN A 28 5.35 -30.47 -2.92
C ASN A 28 4.19 -29.57 -2.50
N LYS A 29 3.72 -29.68 -1.25
CA LYS A 29 2.78 -28.72 -0.66
C LYS A 29 3.43 -27.34 -0.72
N GLY A 30 3.05 -26.53 -1.72
CA GLY A 30 3.63 -25.21 -1.94
C GLY A 30 3.43 -24.34 -0.71
N ASN A 31 4.47 -23.62 -0.30
CA ASN A 31 4.30 -22.53 0.64
C ASN A 31 3.45 -21.45 -0.05
N GLU A 32 2.50 -20.86 0.68
CA GLU A 32 1.72 -19.74 0.16
C GLU A 32 2.67 -18.55 0.01
N GLU A 33 2.81 -18.03 -1.20
CA GLU A 33 3.65 -16.87 -1.50
C GLU A 33 2.79 -15.70 -1.97
N VAL A 34 3.29 -14.49 -1.75
CA VAL A 34 2.64 -13.24 -2.19
C VAL A 34 3.54 -12.57 -3.20
N MET A 35 3.10 -12.54 -4.46
CA MET A 35 3.80 -11.80 -5.51
C MET A 35 3.37 -10.34 -5.51
N ILE A 36 4.34 -9.43 -5.49
CA ILE A 36 4.07 -7.98 -5.45
C ILE A 36 4.15 -7.40 -6.86
N ASN A 37 3.09 -6.69 -7.25
CA ASN A 37 2.90 -6.20 -8.61
C ASN A 37 2.39 -4.75 -8.62
N ASN A 38 2.51 -4.07 -9.77
CA ASN A 38 1.91 -2.76 -10.01
C ASN A 38 2.27 -1.70 -8.95
N MET A 39 3.54 -1.63 -8.54
CA MET A 39 4.01 -0.57 -7.65
C MET A 39 3.93 0.79 -8.36
N GLN A 40 3.23 1.74 -7.77
CA GLN A 40 2.99 3.06 -8.35
C GLN A 40 3.21 4.15 -7.31
N LEU A 41 3.95 5.20 -7.70
CA LEU A 41 4.19 6.39 -6.88
C LEU A 41 3.98 7.64 -7.74
N GLN A 42 2.85 8.31 -7.55
CA GLN A 42 2.46 9.50 -8.30
C GLN A 42 2.55 10.76 -7.45
N ASN A 43 3.07 11.84 -8.01
CA ASN A 43 3.06 13.17 -7.39
C ASN A 43 2.17 14.12 -8.20
N PHE A 44 0.93 14.31 -7.74
CA PHE A 44 -0.05 15.16 -8.41
C PHE A 44 0.27 16.66 -8.35
N LEU A 45 1.27 17.08 -7.56
CA LEU A 45 1.68 18.48 -7.39
C LEU A 45 2.96 18.83 -8.16
N LYS A 46 3.51 17.89 -8.94
CA LYS A 46 4.78 18.10 -9.65
C LYS A 46 4.67 19.18 -10.73
N GLU A 47 3.56 19.22 -11.46
CA GLU A 47 3.32 20.13 -12.58
C GLU A 47 2.72 21.47 -12.14
N GLU A 48 1.95 21.46 -11.06
CA GLU A 48 1.28 22.64 -10.52
C GLU A 48 1.39 22.64 -9.00
N LYS A 49 2.03 23.67 -8.43
CA LYS A 49 2.32 23.71 -6.99
C LYS A 49 1.04 23.77 -6.12
N ARG A 50 -0.07 24.29 -6.67
CA ARG A 50 -1.33 24.54 -5.95
C ARG A 50 -2.55 24.41 -6.88
N PRO A 51 -2.84 23.23 -7.44
CA PRO A 51 -4.08 23.03 -8.19
C PRO A 51 -5.29 23.31 -7.29
N SER A 52 -6.38 23.76 -7.90
CA SER A 52 -7.67 23.81 -7.20
C SER A 52 -8.07 22.40 -6.76
N PRO A 53 -8.88 22.26 -5.69
CA PRO A 53 -9.34 20.93 -5.25
C PRO A 53 -10.02 20.12 -6.35
N ILE A 54 -10.82 20.77 -7.21
CA ILE A 54 -11.53 20.12 -8.31
C ILE A 54 -10.53 19.50 -9.30
N VAL A 55 -9.55 20.29 -9.77
CA VAL A 55 -8.52 19.81 -10.70
C VAL A 55 -7.71 18.66 -10.09
N LEU A 56 -7.39 18.74 -8.78
CA LEU A 56 -6.70 17.66 -8.09
C LEU A 56 -7.53 16.35 -8.08
N TYR A 57 -8.84 16.44 -7.86
CA TYR A 57 -9.71 15.26 -7.81
C TYR A 57 -9.98 14.69 -9.21
N GLU A 58 -10.09 15.53 -10.24
CA GLU A 58 -10.16 15.09 -11.64
C GLU A 58 -8.89 14.32 -12.04
N LYS A 59 -7.71 14.83 -11.67
CA LYS A 59 -6.43 14.14 -11.89
C LYS A 59 -6.39 12.81 -11.13
N LEU A 60 -6.86 12.76 -9.89
CA LEU A 60 -6.94 11.53 -9.10
C LEU A 60 -7.85 10.50 -9.76
N PHE A 61 -9.08 10.88 -10.14
CA PHE A 61 -10.02 9.95 -10.76
C PHE A 61 -9.56 9.46 -12.13
N SER A 62 -9.04 10.37 -12.96
CA SER A 62 -8.45 10.00 -14.25
C SER A 62 -7.27 9.04 -14.07
N TYR A 63 -6.44 9.25 -13.04
CA TYR A 63 -5.35 8.34 -12.72
C TYR A 63 -5.85 6.97 -12.26
N LEU A 64 -6.87 6.92 -11.40
CA LEU A 64 -7.47 5.65 -10.97
C LEU A 64 -8.12 4.92 -12.14
N ASP A 65 -8.78 5.61 -13.06
CA ASP A 65 -9.43 4.99 -14.22
C ASP A 65 -8.45 4.31 -15.18
N GLN A 66 -7.17 4.74 -15.23
CA GLN A 66 -6.11 4.08 -16.00
C GLN A 66 -5.87 2.63 -15.55
N PHE A 67 -6.24 2.28 -14.32
CA PHE A 67 -6.06 0.96 -13.73
C PHE A 67 -7.40 0.22 -13.54
N ALA A 68 -8.46 0.62 -14.26
CA ALA A 68 -9.79 0.01 -14.14
C ALA A 68 -9.78 -1.53 -14.25
N GLU A 69 -8.98 -2.09 -15.16
CA GLU A 69 -8.85 -3.54 -15.32
C GLU A 69 -8.20 -4.23 -14.10
N LEU A 70 -7.26 -3.57 -13.42
CA LEU A 70 -6.65 -4.07 -12.20
C LEU A 70 -7.69 -4.13 -11.07
N TRP A 71 -8.48 -3.07 -10.94
CA TRP A 71 -9.55 -2.98 -9.94
C TRP A 71 -10.63 -4.03 -10.14
N GLU A 72 -10.98 -4.33 -11.40
CA GLU A 72 -11.97 -5.37 -11.72
C GLU A 72 -11.53 -6.77 -11.26
N LYS A 73 -10.22 -7.03 -11.24
CA LYS A 73 -9.59 -8.29 -10.79
C LYS A 73 -9.20 -8.29 -9.31
N THR A 74 -9.47 -7.22 -8.58
CA THR A 74 -9.06 -7.07 -7.17
C THR A 74 -10.17 -7.54 -6.24
N ASP A 75 -9.83 -8.39 -5.25
CA ASP A 75 -10.77 -8.90 -4.25
C ASP A 75 -10.92 -7.92 -3.08
N VAL A 76 -9.79 -7.33 -2.67
CA VAL A 76 -9.70 -6.47 -1.49
C VAL A 76 -8.95 -5.17 -1.82
N ILE A 77 -9.53 -4.05 -1.42
CA ILE A 77 -8.93 -2.72 -1.50
C ILE A 77 -8.67 -2.22 -0.08
N LEU A 78 -7.39 -2.03 0.26
CA LEU A 78 -6.94 -1.45 1.53
C LEU A 78 -6.63 0.02 1.31
N ILE A 79 -7.22 0.90 2.11
CA ILE A 79 -7.00 2.34 2.06
C ILE A 79 -6.44 2.74 3.43
N GLU A 80 -5.22 3.28 3.49
CA GLU A 80 -4.64 3.65 4.78
C GLU A 80 -5.46 4.75 5.46
N GLN A 81 -5.90 4.49 6.70
CA GLN A 81 -6.71 5.41 7.46
C GLN A 81 -5.91 6.66 7.84
N GLN A 82 -6.40 7.82 7.40
CA GLN A 82 -5.84 9.12 7.75
C GLN A 82 -6.53 9.66 9.01
N PHE A 83 -5.78 9.87 10.08
CA PHE A 83 -6.33 10.38 11.34
C PHE A 83 -6.35 11.91 11.39
N ALA A 84 -7.48 12.48 11.79
CA ALA A 84 -7.55 13.88 12.21
C ALA A 84 -6.88 14.01 13.60
N LYS A 85 -5.69 14.59 13.64
CA LYS A 85 -5.03 14.99 14.90
C LYS A 85 -5.35 16.45 15.18
N VAL A 86 -5.77 16.74 16.42
CA VAL A 86 -6.21 18.07 16.89
C VAL A 86 -5.25 19.21 16.49
N HIS A 87 -3.94 18.94 16.42
CA HIS A 87 -2.93 19.96 16.09
C HIS A 87 -2.10 19.69 14.81
N ALA A 88 -2.40 18.65 14.03
CA ALA A 88 -1.56 18.26 12.89
C ALA A 88 -2.29 17.45 11.81
N THR A 89 -3.58 17.74 11.57
CA THR A 89 -4.33 17.04 10.53
C THR A 89 -3.82 17.43 9.15
N ASN A 90 -3.33 16.44 8.41
CA ASN A 90 -3.07 16.62 6.98
C ASN A 90 -4.41 16.56 6.23
N ILE A 91 -5.12 17.69 6.18
CA ILE A 91 -6.45 17.81 5.56
C ILE A 91 -6.42 17.36 4.10
N LYS A 92 -5.31 17.59 3.39
CA LYS A 92 -5.17 17.19 1.99
C LYS A 92 -5.15 15.66 1.84
N ALA A 93 -4.29 14.97 2.58
CA ALA A 93 -4.26 13.51 2.58
C ALA A 93 -5.59 12.91 3.04
N LEU A 94 -6.23 13.49 4.06
CA LEU A 94 -7.54 13.07 4.53
C LEU A 94 -8.60 13.19 3.42
N LYS A 95 -8.67 14.31 2.72
CA LYS A 95 -9.61 14.50 1.59
C LYS A 95 -9.32 13.53 0.45
N LEU A 96 -8.05 13.36 0.07
CA LEU A 96 -7.67 12.39 -0.96
C LEU A 96 -8.09 10.97 -0.58
N SER A 97 -7.86 10.55 0.67
CA SER A 97 -8.33 9.27 1.21
C SER A 97 -9.83 9.08 1.04
N GLN A 98 -10.61 10.10 1.36
CA GLN A 98 -12.07 10.05 1.24
C GLN A 98 -12.52 9.99 -0.23
N HIS A 99 -11.83 10.68 -1.14
CA HIS A 99 -12.12 10.59 -2.57
C HIS A 99 -11.78 9.22 -3.16
N VAL A 100 -10.68 8.58 -2.74
CA VAL A 100 -10.34 7.20 -3.13
C VAL A 100 -11.40 6.23 -2.62
N LEU A 101 -11.79 6.35 -1.34
CA LEU A 101 -12.86 5.53 -0.76
C LEU A 101 -14.17 5.69 -1.53
N ALA A 102 -14.60 6.93 -1.78
CA ALA A 102 -15.82 7.23 -2.52
C ALA A 102 -15.77 6.66 -3.95
N TYR A 103 -14.64 6.78 -4.65
CA TYR A 103 -14.45 6.22 -5.99
C TYR A 103 -14.75 4.72 -6.01
N PHE A 104 -14.16 3.95 -5.08
CA PHE A 104 -14.36 2.51 -5.03
C PHE A 104 -15.76 2.11 -4.53
N MET A 105 -16.34 2.86 -3.59
CA MET A 105 -17.71 2.60 -3.12
C MET A 105 -18.73 2.78 -4.25
N ILE A 106 -18.65 3.89 -4.98
CA ILE A 106 -19.57 4.17 -6.09
C ILE A 106 -19.43 3.09 -7.18
N ARG A 107 -18.19 2.72 -7.51
CA ARG A 107 -17.93 1.79 -8.63
C ARG A 107 -18.17 0.32 -8.30
N TYR A 108 -18.06 -0.10 -7.04
CA TYR A 108 -18.07 -1.54 -6.69
C TYR A 108 -18.99 -1.94 -5.53
N GLN A 109 -19.47 -1.00 -4.70
CA GLN A 109 -20.46 -1.30 -3.67
C GLN A 109 -21.88 -0.99 -4.13
N PHE A 110 -22.04 0.10 -4.88
CA PHE A 110 -23.34 0.55 -5.38
C PHE A 110 -23.61 0.21 -6.85
N SER A 111 -22.63 -0.38 -7.55
CA SER A 111 -22.74 -0.84 -8.94
C SER A 111 -23.06 -2.33 -9.02
N SER A 112 -23.56 -2.78 -10.18
CA SER A 112 -23.74 -4.19 -10.53
C SER A 112 -22.43 -4.95 -10.80
N LYS A 113 -21.28 -4.27 -10.85
CA LYS A 113 -19.96 -4.81 -11.23
C LYS A 113 -19.30 -5.78 -10.22
N GLY A 114 -20.09 -6.35 -9.31
CA GLY A 114 -19.62 -7.28 -8.28
C GLY A 114 -19.04 -6.55 -7.06
N LYS A 115 -19.33 -7.07 -5.86
CA LYS A 115 -18.88 -6.48 -4.60
C LYS A 115 -17.39 -6.77 -4.36
N ARG A 116 -16.64 -5.74 -3.96
CA ARG A 116 -15.22 -5.84 -3.57
C ARG A 116 -15.09 -5.42 -2.12
N LYS A 117 -14.24 -6.09 -1.34
CA LYS A 117 -14.07 -5.73 0.07
C LYS A 117 -13.20 -4.47 0.15
N ILE A 118 -13.76 -3.37 0.65
CA ILE A 118 -13.03 -2.13 0.88
C ILE A 118 -12.76 -2.02 2.38
N VAL A 119 -11.50 -1.78 2.76
CA VAL A 119 -11.06 -1.74 4.15
C VAL A 119 -10.29 -0.45 4.40
N GLU A 120 -10.76 0.36 5.33
CA GLU A 120 -9.94 1.40 5.94
C GLU A 120 -8.94 0.72 6.89
N TYR A 121 -7.66 0.76 6.52
CA TYR A 121 -6.60 0.02 7.18
C TYR A 121 -5.85 0.93 8.15
N ALA A 122 -5.84 0.58 9.44
CA ALA A 122 -5.12 1.35 10.45
C ALA A 122 -3.60 1.18 10.30
N SER A 123 -2.87 2.29 10.17
CA SER A 123 -1.40 2.27 10.01
C SER A 123 -0.64 1.48 11.10
N SER A 124 -1.19 1.39 12.32
CA SER A 124 -0.61 0.65 13.45
C SER A 124 -0.60 -0.86 13.25
N ASN A 125 -1.49 -1.41 12.43
CA ASN A 125 -1.61 -2.85 12.22
C ASN A 125 -0.31 -3.45 11.69
N LYS A 126 0.41 -2.72 10.83
CA LYS A 126 1.74 -3.09 10.31
C LYS A 126 2.70 -3.44 11.45
N THR A 127 2.90 -2.50 12.35
CA THR A 127 3.86 -2.66 13.46
C THR A 127 3.35 -3.60 14.54
N GLN A 128 2.03 -3.65 14.78
CA GLN A 128 1.44 -4.56 15.76
C GLN A 128 1.58 -6.02 15.34
N TYR A 129 1.38 -6.32 14.05
CA TYR A 129 1.52 -7.67 13.51
C TYR A 129 2.93 -8.22 13.77
N TYR A 130 3.97 -7.43 13.51
CA TYR A 130 5.36 -7.83 13.76
C TYR A 130 5.85 -7.55 15.19
N ASN A 131 4.96 -7.15 16.11
CA ASN A 131 5.29 -6.80 17.49
C ASN A 131 6.41 -5.74 17.64
N MET A 132 6.46 -4.78 16.71
CA MET A 132 7.47 -3.73 16.67
C MET A 132 6.98 -2.44 17.32
N LYS A 133 7.86 -1.78 18.07
CA LYS A 133 7.60 -0.48 18.71
C LYS A 133 8.70 0.51 18.33
N PHE A 134 8.29 1.72 18.00
CA PHE A 134 9.22 2.78 17.59
C PHE A 134 8.91 4.07 18.35
N LYS A 135 9.96 4.70 18.88
CA LYS A 135 9.86 6.02 19.51
C LYS A 135 9.76 7.14 18.47
N LYS A 136 10.48 7.00 17.34
CA LYS A 136 10.56 8.03 16.30
C LYS A 136 9.91 7.56 15.00
N LYS A 137 9.23 8.49 14.33
CA LYS A 137 8.61 8.26 13.00
C LYS A 137 9.66 7.87 11.94
N LYS A 138 10.87 8.45 12.00
CA LYS A 138 11.96 8.16 11.05
C LYS A 138 12.38 6.69 11.13
N ASP A 139 12.62 6.20 12.34
CA ASP A 139 13.08 4.83 12.58
C ASP A 139 12.05 3.81 12.08
N ARG A 140 10.75 4.06 12.33
CA ARG A 140 9.66 3.22 11.80
C ARG A 140 9.66 3.17 10.26
N LYS A 141 9.87 4.31 9.60
CA LYS A 141 9.89 4.37 8.13
C LYS A 141 11.09 3.64 7.55
N GLN A 142 12.24 3.77 8.19
CA GLN A 142 13.45 3.04 7.79
C GLN A 142 13.26 1.53 7.97
N TRP A 143 12.73 1.11 9.11
CA TRP A 143 12.39 -0.28 9.37
C TRP A 143 11.43 -0.83 8.32
N ALA A 144 10.38 -0.08 7.96
CA ALA A 144 9.42 -0.52 6.95
C ALA A 144 10.09 -0.83 5.60
N VAL A 145 10.99 0.05 5.16
CA VAL A 145 11.78 -0.15 3.92
C VAL A 145 12.68 -1.37 4.04
N GLN A 146 13.38 -1.54 5.16
CA GLN A 146 14.28 -2.68 5.39
C GLN A 146 13.54 -4.01 5.41
N GLN A 147 12.38 -4.08 6.07
CA GLN A 147 11.57 -5.30 6.11
C GLN A 147 11.03 -5.69 4.74
N VAL A 148 10.56 -4.72 3.97
CA VAL A 148 10.08 -4.97 2.61
C VAL A 148 11.23 -5.43 1.73
N GLN A 149 12.37 -4.75 1.78
CA GLN A 149 13.54 -5.14 1.02
C GLN A 149 13.97 -6.58 1.35
N HIS A 150 14.10 -6.91 2.64
CA HIS A 150 14.47 -8.25 3.09
C HIS A 150 13.48 -9.32 2.62
N HIS A 151 12.18 -9.05 2.73
CA HIS A 151 11.16 -9.96 2.22
C HIS A 151 11.32 -10.21 0.72
N LEU A 152 11.44 -9.15 -0.09
CA LEU A 152 11.55 -9.26 -1.55
C LEU A 152 12.85 -9.93 -2.00
N GLU A 153 13.97 -9.74 -1.27
CA GLU A 153 15.22 -10.47 -1.50
C GLU A 153 15.05 -11.99 -1.39
N MET A 154 14.14 -12.45 -0.53
CA MET A 154 13.88 -13.87 -0.32
C MET A 154 12.80 -14.43 -1.25
N THR A 155 11.85 -13.61 -1.69
CA THR A 155 10.62 -14.11 -2.33
C THR A 155 10.41 -13.65 -3.77
N ASP A 156 10.80 -12.42 -4.13
CA ASP A 156 10.40 -11.81 -5.40
C ASP A 156 11.48 -10.84 -5.93
N PRO A 157 12.54 -11.36 -6.58
CA PRO A 157 13.63 -10.54 -7.12
C PRO A 157 13.18 -9.52 -8.16
N VAL A 158 12.10 -9.80 -8.91
CA VAL A 158 11.57 -8.87 -9.91
C VAL A 158 10.92 -7.67 -9.22
N ALA A 159 10.10 -7.92 -8.20
CA ALA A 159 9.55 -6.86 -7.37
C ALA A 159 10.64 -6.10 -6.61
N LEU A 160 11.73 -6.75 -6.18
CA LEU A 160 12.88 -6.10 -5.57
C LEU A 160 13.53 -5.07 -6.51
N ASP A 161 13.71 -5.42 -7.78
CA ASP A 161 14.27 -4.50 -8.79
C ASP A 161 13.37 -3.28 -8.98
N TRP A 162 12.05 -3.49 -9.10
CA TRP A 162 11.08 -2.39 -9.17
C TRP A 162 11.12 -1.52 -7.91
N PHE A 163 11.10 -2.13 -6.73
CA PHE A 163 11.18 -1.42 -5.46
C PHE A 163 12.45 -0.57 -5.35
N SER A 164 13.58 -1.12 -5.80
CA SER A 164 14.89 -0.47 -5.77
C SER A 164 14.95 0.76 -6.68
N SER A 165 14.19 0.77 -7.78
CA SER A 165 14.12 1.89 -8.74
C SER A 165 13.50 3.18 -8.17
N PHE A 166 12.69 3.09 -7.11
CA PHE A 166 12.09 4.27 -6.50
C PHE A 166 13.10 5.06 -5.67
N HIS A 167 13.21 6.38 -5.91
CA HIS A 167 14.00 7.27 -5.06
C HIS A 167 13.43 7.35 -3.64
N LYS A 168 12.10 7.48 -3.50
CA LYS A 168 11.41 7.51 -2.22
C LYS A 168 10.67 6.17 -2.03
N LYS A 169 11.12 5.38 -1.06
CA LYS A 169 10.67 3.99 -0.86
C LYS A 169 9.63 3.82 0.26
N ASP A 170 9.54 4.75 1.21
CA ASP A 170 8.70 4.58 2.41
C ASP A 170 7.20 4.47 2.09
N ASP A 171 6.67 5.28 1.17
CA ASP A 171 5.24 5.23 0.81
C ASP A 171 4.89 3.88 0.12
N ILE A 172 5.80 3.36 -0.74
CA ILE A 172 5.62 2.04 -1.40
C ILE A 172 5.77 0.90 -0.39
N ALA A 173 6.77 0.98 0.50
CA ALA A 173 6.99 -0.01 1.54
C ALA A 173 5.79 -0.09 2.49
N ASP A 174 5.18 1.04 2.83
CA ASP A 174 3.96 1.11 3.63
C ASP A 174 2.80 0.36 2.94
N CYS A 175 2.61 0.51 1.62
CA CYS A 175 1.62 -0.28 0.87
C CYS A 175 1.91 -1.79 0.88
N ILE A 176 3.17 -2.19 0.66
CA ILE A 176 3.54 -3.61 0.63
C ILE A 176 3.32 -4.24 2.00
N LEU A 177 3.74 -3.59 3.09
CA LEU A 177 3.50 -4.10 4.44
C LEU A 177 2.01 -4.22 4.78
N MET A 178 1.16 -3.30 4.30
CA MET A 178 -0.29 -3.42 4.46
C MET A 178 -0.81 -4.70 3.83
N ILE A 179 -0.35 -5.02 2.61
CA ILE A 179 -0.73 -6.25 1.91
C ILE A 179 -0.24 -7.47 2.68
N LEU A 180 1.05 -7.53 3.02
CA LEU A 180 1.65 -8.68 3.69
C LEU A 180 0.97 -8.98 5.02
N THR A 181 0.74 -7.96 5.84
CA THR A 181 0.08 -8.14 7.15
C THR A 181 -1.42 -8.43 7.04
N TYR A 182 -2.11 -7.89 6.03
CA TYR A 182 -3.50 -8.27 5.76
C TYR A 182 -3.61 -9.75 5.35
N LEU A 183 -2.64 -10.22 4.57
CA LEU A 183 -2.52 -11.61 4.12
C LEU A 183 -1.89 -12.53 5.18
N GLN A 184 -1.51 -11.99 6.34
CA GLN A 184 -0.86 -12.69 7.44
C GLN A 184 0.41 -13.42 7.00
N VAL A 185 1.26 -12.72 6.26
CA VAL A 185 2.59 -13.20 5.86
C VAL A 185 3.60 -12.80 6.92
N ASP A 186 4.27 -13.78 7.49
CA ASP A 186 5.40 -13.56 8.38
C ASP A 186 6.66 -13.25 7.58
N ILE A 187 7.41 -12.25 8.05
CA ILE A 187 8.74 -11.91 7.51
C ILE A 187 9.74 -12.32 8.60
N PRO A 188 10.68 -13.23 8.29
CA PRO A 188 11.79 -13.53 9.19
C PRO A 188 12.51 -12.24 9.63
N PRO A 189 12.95 -12.12 10.90
CA PRO A 189 13.71 -10.97 11.35
C PRO A 189 14.99 -10.83 10.51
N SER A 190 15.28 -9.61 10.07
CA SER A 190 16.53 -9.35 9.35
C SER A 190 17.72 -9.54 10.31
N CYS A 191 18.87 -10.01 9.82
CA CYS A 191 20.08 -10.14 10.67
C CYS A 191 20.53 -8.82 11.31
N SER A 192 19.99 -7.67 10.89
CA SER A 192 20.23 -6.34 11.45
C SER A 192 19.33 -5.96 12.64
N ASP A 193 18.32 -6.75 12.99
CA ASP A 193 17.36 -6.42 14.05
C ASP A 193 17.87 -6.79 15.45
N VAL A 194 19.00 -6.23 15.87
CA VAL A 194 19.41 -6.23 17.28
C VAL A 194 18.86 -4.98 17.96
N THR A 195 17.61 -5.09 18.44
CA THR A 195 16.96 -4.24 19.45
C THR A 195 17.08 -2.72 19.28
N ILE A 196 16.06 -2.10 18.67
CA ILE A 196 15.77 -0.67 18.91
C ILE A 196 14.74 -0.59 20.05
N THR A 197 15.22 -0.45 21.29
CA THR A 197 14.40 -0.22 22.50
C THR A 197 13.98 1.24 22.67
#